data_AF-A0A3B8JAV2-F1
#
_entry.id   AF-A0A3B8JAV2-F1
#
_cell.length_a   1.000
_cell.length_b   1.000
_cell.length_c   1.000
_cell.angle_alpha   90.00
_cell.angle_beta   90.00
_cell.angle_gamma   90.00
#
_symmetry.space_group_name_H-M   'P 1'
#
loop_
_entity.id
_entity.type
_entity.pdbx_description
1 polymer ?
#
loop_
_entity_poly.entity_id
_entity_poly.type
_entity_poly.pdbx_seq_one_letter_code
_entity_poly.pdbx_strand_id
1 'polypeptide(L)'
;SVSAAFFHGGRLVGILAVLSEAANKIVAVLLARYFFPMEPAWELIALIMLVMGRYWMGKGAGTTNVVWGFVVHDPVAALLVFLIGGISFTILRDRKSGRYGILILFPLILFLLHPNESARIVMAIALGGLLAWIYQKIPDDLDLPSEEGKTESQKMFQFFRGDRAIISLDTKLDPNKVGQKAATLSQLKRWGYSVPTGWVLPPGDDPSPLIQYLPVSDSEPLAVRSSAVGEDSEQASAAGQYQSILNVTSRPALQEAITQVLASYNDPAAVQYRRDLAQRTGINLPDQSMAVLIQTQVRGVFSGVAFSRDPISQQGDAVLIEGLPGDATQVVSGKVTPDQYRVYIQASEMQETTQAEEIQLNPHSSTQNSKLNTLTQLPTPDSRLP
;
A
#
# COMPACT_ATOMS: atom_id res chain seq x y z
N SER A 1 -23.63 -1.66 16.91
CA SER A 1 -22.18 -1.64 16.62
C SER A 1 -21.64 -0.26 16.99
N VAL A 2 -20.50 -0.17 17.67
CA VAL A 2 -19.84 1.10 18.03
C VAL A 2 -19.68 2.02 16.81
N SER A 3 -19.36 1.46 15.65
CA SER A 3 -19.23 2.22 14.41
C SER A 3 -20.53 2.92 13.99
N ALA A 4 -21.68 2.26 14.13
CA ALA A 4 -22.98 2.86 13.78
C ALA A 4 -23.36 4.00 14.74
N ALA A 5 -22.94 3.90 16.00
CA ALA A 5 -23.16 4.92 17.02
C ALA A 5 -22.36 6.21 16.75
N PHE A 6 -21.12 6.08 16.27
CA PHE A 6 -20.33 7.23 15.79
C PHE A 6 -20.95 7.86 14.55
N PHE A 7 -21.44 7.05 13.61
CA PHE A 7 -21.95 7.52 12.33
C PHE A 7 -23.31 8.23 12.44
N HIS A 8 -24.24 7.68 13.23
CA HIS A 8 -25.62 8.19 13.33
C HIS A 8 -25.86 9.08 14.55
N GLY A 9 -25.07 8.91 15.62
CA GLY A 9 -25.25 9.62 16.89
C GLY A 9 -24.16 10.65 17.22
N GLY A 10 -23.14 10.77 16.36
CA GLY A 10 -22.02 11.68 16.58
C GLY A 10 -21.08 11.24 17.71
N ARG A 11 -20.09 12.09 18.01
CA ARG A 11 -18.93 11.75 18.87
C ARG A 11 -19.34 11.33 20.29
N LEU A 12 -20.36 11.96 20.87
CA LEU A 12 -20.85 11.63 22.21
C LEU A 12 -21.48 10.23 22.27
N VAL A 13 -22.36 9.91 21.32
CA VAL A 13 -23.04 8.61 21.27
C VAL A 13 -22.06 7.49 20.91
N GLY A 14 -21.07 7.77 20.05
CA GLY A 14 -19.96 6.86 19.78
C GLY A 14 -19.11 6.55 21.03
N ILE A 15 -18.72 7.58 21.80
CA ILE A 15 -17.98 7.38 23.06
C ILE A 15 -18.82 6.56 24.05
N LEU A 16 -20.12 6.86 24.19
CA LEU A 16 -21.02 6.09 25.06
C LEU A 16 -21.16 4.63 24.60
N ALA A 17 -21.17 4.37 23.30
CA ALA A 17 -21.20 3.01 22.78
C ALA A 17 -19.89 2.25 23.09
N VAL A 18 -18.73 2.89 22.96
CA VAL A 18 -17.44 2.28 23.37
C VAL A 18 -17.44 1.97 24.86
N LEU A 19 -17.88 2.93 25.68
CA LEU A 19 -17.97 2.76 27.13
C LEU A 19 -18.95 1.66 27.50
N SER A 20 -20.09 1.55 26.82
CA SER A 20 -21.06 0.47 27.02
C SER A 20 -20.48 -0.90 26.64
N GLU A 21 -19.75 -0.99 25.53
CA GLU A 21 -19.10 -2.22 25.12
C GLU A 21 -18.01 -2.65 26.11
N ALA A 22 -17.19 -1.70 26.57
CA ALA A 22 -16.18 -1.93 27.60
C ALA A 22 -16.82 -2.31 28.94
N ALA A 23 -17.90 -1.64 29.35
CA ALA A 23 -18.59 -1.88 30.61
C ALA A 23 -19.10 -3.32 30.73
N ASN A 24 -19.71 -3.86 29.67
CA ASN A 24 -20.20 -5.25 29.68
C ASN A 24 -19.08 -6.28 29.94
N LYS A 25 -17.87 -5.99 29.44
CA LYS A 25 -16.68 -6.85 29.58
C LYS A 25 -16.10 -6.75 31.00
N ILE A 26 -16.08 -5.54 31.55
CA ILE A 26 -15.63 -5.24 32.90
C ILE A 26 -16.59 -5.84 33.94
N VAL A 27 -17.90 -5.73 33.72
CA VAL A 27 -18.93 -6.27 34.61
C VAL A 27 -18.80 -7.79 34.78
N ALA A 28 -18.49 -8.53 33.72
CA ALA A 28 -18.30 -9.98 33.82
C ALA A 28 -17.16 -10.37 34.78
N VAL A 29 -16.03 -9.64 34.72
CA VAL A 29 -14.88 -9.85 35.62
C VAL A 29 -15.22 -9.42 37.05
N LEU A 30 -15.88 -8.27 37.23
CA LEU A 30 -16.28 -7.78 38.55
C LEU A 30 -17.33 -8.69 39.21
N LEU A 31 -18.25 -9.27 38.43
CA LEU A 31 -19.20 -10.26 38.94
C LEU A 31 -18.48 -11.53 39.40
N ALA A 32 -17.53 -12.04 38.61
CA ALA A 32 -16.72 -13.17 39.02
C ALA A 32 -15.96 -12.88 40.33
N ARG A 33 -15.35 -11.70 40.45
CA ARG A 33 -14.69 -11.23 41.68
C ARG A 33 -15.64 -11.12 42.86
N TYR A 34 -16.86 -10.65 42.63
CA TYR A 34 -17.87 -10.49 43.68
C TYR A 34 -18.33 -11.84 44.23
N PHE A 35 -18.59 -12.82 43.35
CA PHE A 35 -19.04 -14.15 43.76
C PHE A 35 -17.90 -15.06 44.25
N PHE A 36 -16.67 -14.86 43.75
CA PHE A 36 -15.50 -15.67 44.08
C PHE A 36 -14.28 -14.80 44.48
N PRO A 37 -14.37 -14.06 45.60
CA PRO A 37 -13.36 -13.04 45.96
C PRO A 37 -11.97 -13.59 46.31
N MET A 38 -11.88 -14.86 46.71
CA MET A 38 -10.62 -15.52 47.10
C MET A 38 -10.00 -16.34 45.97
N GLU A 39 -10.63 -16.39 44.79
CA GLU A 39 -10.23 -17.28 43.70
C GLU A 39 -10.13 -16.50 42.38
N PRO A 40 -9.00 -15.80 42.12
CA PRO A 40 -8.81 -14.98 40.92
C PRO A 40 -8.92 -15.75 39.60
N ALA A 41 -8.80 -17.08 39.64
CA ALA A 41 -8.99 -17.94 38.48
C ALA A 41 -10.40 -17.82 37.86
N TRP A 42 -11.44 -17.54 38.67
CA TRP A 42 -12.81 -17.37 38.16
C TRP A 42 -12.96 -16.16 37.25
N GLU A 43 -12.17 -15.12 37.44
CA GLU A 43 -12.15 -13.95 36.57
C GLU A 43 -11.63 -14.30 35.16
N LEU A 44 -10.60 -15.15 35.08
CA LEU A 44 -10.07 -15.66 33.82
C LEU A 44 -11.02 -16.66 33.15
N ILE A 45 -11.72 -17.48 33.93
CA ILE A 45 -12.79 -18.37 33.43
C ILE A 45 -13.92 -17.53 32.83
N ALA A 46 -14.32 -16.44 33.49
CA ALA A 46 -15.33 -15.53 32.96
C ALA A 46 -14.87 -14.92 31.62
N LEU A 47 -13.59 -14.57 31.49
CA LEU A 47 -13.04 -14.09 30.22
C LEU A 47 -13.03 -15.16 29.12
N ILE A 48 -12.67 -16.39 29.45
CA ILE A 48 -12.73 -17.54 28.53
C ILE A 48 -14.17 -17.72 28.01
N MET A 49 -15.15 -17.73 28.92
CA MET A 49 -16.57 -17.86 28.55
C MET A 49 -17.04 -16.70 27.66
N LEU A 50 -16.59 -15.47 27.96
CA LEU A 50 -16.96 -14.29 27.21
C LEU A 50 -16.32 -14.27 25.81
N VAL A 51 -15.09 -14.79 25.68
CA VAL A 51 -14.43 -15.03 24.38
C VAL A 51 -15.16 -16.10 23.58
N MET A 52 -15.51 -17.24 24.21
CA MET A 52 -16.25 -18.31 23.55
C MET A 52 -17.63 -17.86 23.07
N GLY A 53 -18.36 -17.10 23.89
CA GLY A 53 -19.65 -16.52 23.49
C GLY A 53 -19.51 -15.58 22.29
N ARG A 54 -18.48 -14.73 22.27
CA ARG A 54 -18.20 -13.83 21.16
C ARG A 54 -17.77 -14.57 19.89
N TYR A 55 -17.05 -15.68 20.03
CA TYR A 55 -16.67 -16.54 18.93
C TYR A 55 -17.88 -17.23 18.29
N TRP A 56 -18.72 -17.91 19.09
CA TRP A 56 -19.87 -18.64 18.55
C TRP A 56 -21.00 -17.75 18.04
N MET A 57 -21.28 -16.65 18.73
CA MET A 57 -22.45 -15.82 18.44
C MET A 57 -22.12 -14.62 17.54
N GLY A 58 -20.89 -14.10 17.63
CA GLY A 58 -20.44 -12.92 16.89
C GLY A 58 -19.40 -13.19 15.81
N LYS A 59 -18.96 -14.46 15.62
CA LYS A 59 -17.88 -14.86 14.70
C LYS A 59 -16.62 -14.02 14.86
N GLY A 60 -16.29 -13.62 16.09
CA GLY A 60 -15.13 -12.79 16.35
C GLY A 60 -14.17 -13.36 17.39
N ALA A 61 -12.90 -12.96 17.31
CA ALA A 61 -11.80 -13.38 18.19
C ALA A 61 -11.92 -13.09 19.71
N GLY A 62 -12.54 -11.98 20.11
CA GLY A 62 -12.79 -11.64 21.52
C GLY A 62 -11.65 -10.84 22.15
N THR A 63 -10.73 -10.32 21.35
CA THR A 63 -9.50 -9.64 21.81
C THR A 63 -9.77 -8.45 22.72
N THR A 64 -10.74 -7.60 22.37
CA THR A 64 -11.12 -6.44 23.17
C THR A 64 -11.73 -6.83 24.51
N ASN A 65 -12.39 -8.00 24.58
CA ASN A 65 -12.93 -8.55 25.82
C ASN A 65 -11.82 -8.94 26.77
N VAL A 66 -10.80 -9.62 26.24
CA VAL A 66 -9.64 -10.03 27.02
C VAL A 66 -8.83 -8.83 27.47
N VAL A 67 -8.60 -7.83 26.63
CA VAL A 67 -7.83 -6.63 27.01
C VAL A 67 -8.50 -5.89 28.18
N TRP A 68 -9.78 -5.53 28.04
CA TRP A 68 -10.48 -4.79 29.10
C TRP A 68 -10.68 -5.61 30.36
N GLY A 69 -11.00 -6.89 30.22
CA GLY A 69 -11.14 -7.78 31.36
C GLY A 69 -9.81 -8.03 32.08
N PHE A 70 -8.71 -8.15 31.35
CA PHE A 70 -7.39 -8.35 31.92
C PHE A 70 -6.89 -7.12 32.68
N VAL A 71 -7.17 -5.91 32.18
CA VAL A 71 -6.88 -4.65 32.89
C VAL A 71 -7.59 -4.59 34.25
N VAL A 72 -8.82 -5.10 34.33
CA VAL A 72 -9.58 -5.16 35.59
C VAL A 72 -9.10 -6.29 36.49
N HIS A 73 -8.76 -7.44 35.88
CA HIS A 73 -8.25 -8.62 36.58
C HIS A 73 -6.94 -8.31 37.31
N ASP A 74 -5.93 -7.81 36.58
CA ASP A 74 -4.64 -7.42 37.13
C ASP A 74 -4.06 -6.20 36.39
N PRO A 75 -4.21 -5.00 36.95
CA PRO A 75 -3.76 -3.78 36.30
C PRO A 75 -2.23 -3.70 36.19
N VAL A 76 -1.48 -4.31 37.11
CA VAL A 76 -0.01 -4.28 37.11
C VAL A 76 0.51 -5.20 36.01
N ALA A 77 -0.02 -6.42 35.93
CA ALA A 77 0.31 -7.36 34.87
C ALA A 77 -0.09 -6.79 33.50
N ALA A 78 -1.27 -6.18 33.38
CA ALA A 78 -1.73 -5.54 32.15
C ALA A 78 -0.80 -4.41 31.69
N LEU A 79 -0.32 -3.57 32.61
CA LEU A 79 0.64 -2.51 32.29
C LEU A 79 1.98 -3.08 31.80
N LEU A 80 2.52 -4.11 32.45
CA LEU A 80 3.77 -4.75 32.03
C LEU A 80 3.65 -5.40 30.65
N VAL A 81 2.55 -6.11 30.39
CA VAL A 81 2.27 -6.71 29.08
C VAL A 81 2.14 -5.63 28.01
N PHE A 82 1.50 -4.50 28.32
CA PHE A 82 1.39 -3.37 27.40
C PHE A 82 2.76 -2.76 27.06
N LEU A 83 3.61 -2.49 28.06
CA LEU A 83 4.93 -1.90 27.85
C LEU A 83 5.86 -2.84 27.07
N ILE A 84 5.97 -4.10 27.51
CA ILE A 84 6.86 -5.08 26.87
C ILE A 84 6.34 -5.46 25.48
N GLY A 85 5.02 -5.65 25.34
CA GLY A 85 4.38 -5.91 24.06
C GLY A 85 4.54 -4.75 23.07
N GLY A 86 4.43 -3.51 23.53
CA GLY A 86 4.65 -2.30 22.73
C GLY A 86 6.09 -2.17 22.21
N ILE A 87 7.08 -2.45 23.05
CA ILE A 87 8.50 -2.48 22.66
C ILE A 87 8.74 -3.61 21.65
N SER A 88 8.24 -4.81 21.94
CA SER A 88 8.36 -5.97 21.04
C SER A 88 7.73 -5.71 19.67
N PHE A 89 6.59 -5.01 19.62
CA PHE A 89 5.91 -4.62 18.39
C PHE A 89 6.73 -3.60 17.57
N THR A 90 7.35 -2.65 18.26
CA THR A 90 8.19 -1.62 17.63
C THR A 90 9.42 -2.22 16.95
N ILE A 91 10.00 -3.26 17.56
CA ILE A 91 11.21 -3.93 17.06
C ILE A 91 10.89 -4.90 15.92
N LEU A 92 9.89 -5.77 16.10
CA LEU A 92 9.65 -6.87 15.15
C LEU A 92 8.93 -6.42 13.87
N ARG A 93 8.23 -5.28 13.88
CA ARG A 93 7.45 -4.71 12.75
C ARG A 93 6.52 -5.70 12.02
N ASP A 94 6.34 -6.91 12.55
CA ASP A 94 5.46 -7.96 12.06
C ASP A 94 4.31 -8.16 13.05
N ARG A 95 3.10 -7.90 12.56
CA ARG A 95 1.86 -7.98 13.32
C ARG A 95 1.52 -9.40 13.74
N LYS A 96 1.89 -10.42 12.95
CA LYS A 96 1.59 -11.82 13.28
C LYS A 96 2.46 -12.29 14.45
N SER A 97 3.76 -12.08 14.35
CA SER A 97 4.71 -12.41 15.42
C SER A 97 4.41 -11.66 16.72
N GLY A 98 4.03 -10.38 16.65
CA GLY A 98 3.64 -9.60 17.84
C GLY A 98 2.41 -10.14 18.58
N ARG A 99 1.39 -10.62 17.84
CA ARG A 99 0.18 -11.21 18.45
C ARG A 99 0.49 -12.47 19.25
N TYR A 100 1.21 -13.42 18.65
CA TYR A 100 1.61 -14.64 19.35
C TYR A 100 2.57 -14.36 20.50
N GLY A 101 3.44 -13.35 20.35
CA GLY A 101 4.29 -12.86 21.43
C GLY A 101 3.49 -12.42 22.65
N ILE A 102 2.41 -11.65 22.47
CA ILE A 102 1.54 -11.20 23.57
C ILE A 102 0.84 -12.38 24.27
N LEU A 103 0.38 -13.39 23.52
CA LEU A 103 -0.28 -14.58 24.07
C LEU A 103 0.64 -15.42 24.97
N ILE A 104 1.95 -15.40 24.69
CA ILE A 104 2.97 -16.05 25.53
C ILE A 104 3.38 -15.14 26.69
N LEU A 105 3.42 -13.83 26.45
CA LEU A 105 3.89 -12.84 27.41
C LEU A 105 2.95 -12.70 28.60
N PHE A 106 1.63 -12.65 28.41
CA PHE A 106 0.73 -12.37 29.54
C PHE A 106 0.66 -13.50 30.60
N PRO A 107 0.64 -14.80 30.26
CA PRO A 107 0.70 -15.86 31.27
C PRO A 107 2.07 -15.90 31.94
N LEU A 108 3.14 -15.55 31.22
CA LEU A 108 4.49 -15.44 31.79
C LEU A 108 4.58 -14.32 32.82
N ILE A 109 4.00 -13.14 32.54
CA ILE A 109 3.95 -12.03 33.49
C ILE A 109 3.14 -12.40 34.72
N LEU A 110 2.00 -13.09 34.56
CA LEU A 110 1.23 -13.59 35.70
C LEU A 110 1.99 -14.62 36.53
N PHE A 111 2.74 -15.51 35.89
CA PHE A 111 3.61 -16.46 36.58
C PHE A 111 4.69 -15.76 37.41
N LEU A 112 5.30 -14.71 36.88
CA LEU A 112 6.35 -13.94 37.58
C LEU A 112 5.79 -13.12 38.75
N LEU A 113 4.59 -12.54 38.60
CA LEU A 113 3.97 -11.71 39.63
C LEU A 113 3.28 -12.54 40.71
N HIS A 114 2.70 -13.69 40.35
CA HIS A 114 1.86 -14.51 41.24
C HIS A 114 2.26 -15.99 41.17
N PRO A 115 3.50 -16.35 41.54
CA PRO A 115 4.04 -17.70 41.36
C PRO A 115 3.33 -18.78 42.17
N ASN A 116 2.65 -18.40 43.27
CA ASN A 116 1.96 -19.32 44.16
C ASN A 116 0.51 -19.62 43.71
N GLU A 117 -0.01 -18.91 42.71
CA GLU A 117 -1.40 -19.03 42.24
C GLU A 117 -1.49 -19.91 40.98
N SER A 118 -1.24 -21.21 41.14
CA SER A 118 -1.16 -22.16 40.01
C SER A 118 -2.44 -22.18 39.17
N ALA A 119 -3.63 -22.13 39.80
CA ALA A 119 -4.91 -22.11 39.10
C ALA A 119 -5.05 -20.91 38.14
N ARG A 120 -4.57 -19.74 38.56
CA ARG A 120 -4.61 -18.52 37.78
C ARG A 120 -3.70 -18.60 36.56
N ILE A 121 -2.48 -19.12 36.74
CA ILE A 121 -1.52 -19.32 35.65
C ILE A 121 -2.08 -20.31 34.63
N VAL A 122 -2.67 -21.42 35.07
CA VAL A 122 -3.28 -22.43 34.20
C VAL A 122 -4.43 -21.82 33.39
N MET A 123 -5.31 -21.03 34.01
CA MET A 123 -6.39 -20.34 33.29
C MET A 123 -5.87 -19.28 32.31
N ALA A 124 -4.78 -18.59 32.64
CA ALA A 124 -4.14 -17.65 31.73
C ALA A 124 -3.57 -18.37 30.49
N ILE A 125 -2.89 -19.50 30.67
CA ILE A 125 -2.40 -20.33 29.57
C ILE A 125 -3.57 -20.83 28.72
N ALA A 126 -4.66 -21.30 29.35
CA ALA A 126 -5.86 -21.76 28.65
C ALA A 126 -6.50 -20.64 27.81
N LEU A 127 -6.61 -19.42 28.36
CA LEU A 127 -7.13 -18.26 27.66
C LEU A 127 -6.22 -17.86 26.48
N GLY A 128 -4.90 -17.87 26.67
CA GLY A 128 -3.93 -17.62 25.61
C GLY A 128 -4.00 -18.64 24.49
N GLY A 129 -4.12 -19.93 24.85
CA GLY A 129 -4.30 -21.03 23.90
C GLY A 129 -5.61 -20.95 23.12
N LEU A 130 -6.72 -20.60 23.79
CA LEU A 130 -8.01 -20.36 23.15
C LEU A 130 -7.91 -19.23 22.12
N LEU A 131 -7.32 -18.09 22.49
CA LEU A 131 -7.11 -16.97 21.56
C LEU A 131 -6.21 -17.37 20.39
N ALA A 132 -5.13 -18.12 20.63
CA ALA A 132 -4.26 -18.62 19.56
C ALA A 132 -5.02 -19.54 18.59
N TRP A 133 -5.87 -20.43 19.11
CA TRP A 133 -6.71 -21.31 18.29
C TRP A 133 -7.73 -20.51 17.47
N ILE A 134 -8.38 -19.52 18.08
CA ILE A 134 -9.33 -18.66 17.36
C ILE A 134 -8.62 -17.85 16.28
N TYR A 135 -7.43 -17.31 16.53
CA TYR A 135 -6.63 -16.58 15.53
C TYR A 135 -6.22 -17.45 14.33
N GLN A 136 -6.13 -18.77 14.49
CA GLN A 136 -5.89 -19.68 13.37
C GLN A 136 -7.16 -19.97 12.56
N LYS A 137 -8.34 -19.90 13.20
CA LYS A 137 -9.64 -20.23 12.59
C LYS A 137 -10.34 -19.04 11.95
N ILE A 138 -10.10 -17.83 12.46
CA ILE A 138 -10.63 -16.58 11.93
C ILE A 138 -9.44 -15.77 11.40
N PRO A 139 -9.23 -15.70 10.07
CA PRO A 139 -8.28 -14.76 9.50
C PRO A 139 -8.77 -13.34 9.76
N ASP A 140 -8.01 -12.60 10.57
CA ASP A 140 -8.08 -11.15 10.79
C ASP A 140 -9.43 -10.52 11.17
N ASP A 141 -9.83 -10.69 12.44
CA ASP A 141 -10.94 -9.93 13.06
C ASP A 141 -10.51 -8.54 13.59
N LEU A 142 -9.48 -7.94 12.98
CA LEU A 142 -9.24 -6.50 13.02
C LEU A 142 -9.48 -5.83 11.66
N ASP A 143 -9.75 -6.62 10.61
CA ASP A 143 -10.33 -6.13 9.36
C ASP A 143 -11.81 -6.49 9.38
N LEU A 144 -12.63 -5.61 9.97
CA LEU A 144 -14.07 -5.67 9.71
C LEU A 144 -14.28 -5.33 8.22
N PRO A 145 -14.90 -6.19 7.40
CA PRO A 145 -15.58 -5.72 6.20
C PRO A 145 -16.92 -5.15 6.65
N SER A 146 -16.90 -3.97 7.26
CA SER A 146 -18.05 -3.08 7.21
C SER A 146 -17.81 -2.17 6.01
N GLU A 147 -18.50 -2.48 4.91
CA GLU A 147 -18.53 -1.76 3.63
C GLU A 147 -18.78 -0.23 3.74
N GLU A 148 -19.02 0.32 4.92
CA GLU A 148 -19.30 1.77 5.10
C GLU A 148 -18.40 2.47 6.14
N GLY A 149 -17.35 1.81 6.66
CA GLY A 149 -16.53 2.34 7.75
C GLY A 149 -15.13 2.87 7.39
N LYS A 150 -14.73 2.83 6.10
CA LYS A 150 -13.33 3.09 5.70
C LYS A 150 -12.85 4.54 5.92
N THR A 151 -13.77 5.50 6.11
CA THR A 151 -13.42 6.91 6.21
C THR A 151 -12.83 7.32 7.58
N GLU A 152 -13.13 6.63 8.69
CA GLU A 152 -12.69 7.07 10.03
C GLU A 152 -11.49 6.32 10.61
N SER A 153 -11.30 5.03 10.30
CA SER A 153 -10.06 4.34 10.70
C SER A 153 -8.83 4.98 10.03
N GLN A 154 -8.99 5.50 8.81
CA GLN A 154 -7.98 6.34 8.15
C GLN A 154 -7.67 7.63 8.92
N LYS A 155 -8.68 8.28 9.53
CA LYS A 155 -8.51 9.51 10.31
C LYS A 155 -7.92 9.28 11.71
N MET A 156 -8.21 8.16 12.36
CA MET A 156 -7.59 7.85 13.66
C MET A 156 -6.14 7.35 13.50
N PHE A 157 -5.81 6.70 12.37
CA PHE A 157 -4.43 6.41 11.97
C PHE A 157 -3.68 7.64 11.41
N GLN A 158 -4.34 8.76 11.10
CA GLN A 158 -3.68 10.02 10.74
C GLN A 158 -3.05 10.72 11.96
N PHE A 159 -3.63 10.59 13.16
CA PHE A 159 -3.17 11.30 14.36
C PHE A 159 -1.82 10.80 14.90
N PHE A 160 -1.43 9.55 14.60
CA PHE A 160 -0.14 8.96 15.04
C PHE A 160 0.95 8.97 13.95
N ARG A 161 0.73 9.58 12.79
CA ARG A 161 1.70 9.58 11.67
C ARG A 161 2.26 10.98 11.44
N GLY A 162 2.97 11.49 12.43
CA GLY A 162 3.61 12.80 12.41
C GLY A 162 4.65 13.05 11.31
N ASP A 163 4.96 12.06 10.48
CA ASP A 163 5.72 12.22 9.23
C ASP A 163 5.30 11.12 8.25
N ARG A 164 4.35 11.40 7.34
CA ARG A 164 4.18 10.52 6.18
C ARG A 164 5.32 10.83 5.21
N ALA A 165 6.27 9.90 5.11
CA ALA A 165 7.26 9.92 4.04
C ALA A 165 6.52 9.91 2.70
N ILE A 166 6.60 11.02 1.98
CA ILE A 166 6.03 11.15 0.65
C ILE A 166 6.71 10.13 -0.25
N ILE A 167 5.91 9.24 -0.84
CA ILE A 167 6.44 8.15 -1.66
C ILE A 167 6.83 8.73 -3.03
N SER A 168 8.13 8.70 -3.33
CA SER A 168 8.70 9.14 -4.62
C SER A 168 9.07 7.97 -5.52
N LEU A 169 9.02 8.18 -6.83
CA LEU A 169 9.58 7.29 -7.84
C LEU A 169 11.09 7.06 -7.69
N ASP A 170 11.81 7.91 -6.96
CA ASP A 170 13.26 7.74 -6.69
C ASP A 170 13.56 6.51 -5.81
N THR A 171 12.57 6.06 -5.04
CA THR A 171 12.70 4.89 -4.16
C THR A 171 12.24 3.62 -4.85
N LYS A 172 12.70 2.45 -4.39
CA LYS A 172 12.21 1.16 -4.90
C LYS A 172 10.75 0.95 -4.47
N LEU A 173 9.85 0.79 -5.43
CA LEU A 173 8.42 0.57 -5.18
C LEU A 173 8.01 -0.89 -5.40
N ASP A 174 7.00 -1.33 -4.63
CA ASP A 174 6.41 -2.68 -4.72
C ASP A 174 5.15 -2.66 -5.60
N PRO A 175 5.11 -3.38 -6.72
CA PRO A 175 3.98 -3.37 -7.64
C PRO A 175 2.66 -3.82 -7.00
N ASN A 176 2.72 -4.67 -5.97
CA ASN A 176 1.52 -5.12 -5.24
C ASN A 176 0.91 -4.02 -4.36
N LYS A 177 1.63 -2.91 -4.14
CA LYS A 177 1.18 -1.79 -3.30
C LYS A 177 0.85 -0.55 -4.12
N VAL A 178 1.62 -0.28 -5.17
CA VAL A 178 1.51 0.95 -5.96
C VAL A 178 1.02 0.74 -7.39
N GLY A 179 0.75 -0.50 -7.79
CA GLY A 179 0.48 -0.87 -9.18
C GLY A 179 1.75 -1.01 -10.02
N GLN A 180 1.65 -1.73 -11.12
CA GLN A 180 2.80 -2.06 -11.96
C GLN A 180 3.41 -0.82 -12.60
N LYS A 181 2.58 0.10 -13.09
CA LYS A 181 3.01 1.31 -13.80
C LYS A 181 3.92 2.20 -12.96
N ALA A 182 3.53 2.50 -11.72
CA ALA A 182 4.38 3.26 -10.79
C ALA A 182 5.67 2.50 -10.44
N ALA A 183 5.58 1.19 -10.23
CA ALA A 183 6.76 0.36 -9.93
C ALA A 183 7.76 0.31 -11.09
N THR A 184 7.29 0.12 -12.33
CA THR A 184 8.11 0.13 -13.54
C THR A 184 8.78 1.50 -13.76
N LEU A 185 8.05 2.61 -13.57
CA LEU A 185 8.64 3.94 -13.69
C LEU A 185 9.71 4.22 -12.63
N SER A 186 9.47 3.78 -11.40
CA SER A 186 10.48 3.82 -10.32
C SER A 186 11.73 3.02 -10.69
N GLN A 187 11.56 1.83 -11.26
CA GLN A 187 12.66 0.99 -11.71
C GLN A 187 13.46 1.65 -12.83
N LEU A 188 12.79 2.15 -13.88
CA LEU A 188 13.42 2.86 -14.99
C LEU A 188 14.21 4.09 -14.52
N LYS A 189 13.63 4.88 -13.61
CA LYS A 189 14.32 6.06 -13.04
C LYS A 189 15.59 5.66 -12.30
N ARG A 190 15.53 4.57 -11.52
CA ARG A 190 16.69 4.03 -10.78
C ARG A 190 17.75 3.41 -11.69
N TRP A 191 17.39 2.98 -12.89
CA TRP A 191 18.32 2.57 -13.94
C TRP A 191 18.95 3.74 -14.70
N GLY A 192 18.62 4.98 -14.34
CA GLY A 192 19.22 6.18 -14.94
C GLY A 192 18.50 6.69 -16.20
N TYR A 193 17.37 6.09 -16.58
CA TYR A 193 16.54 6.65 -17.64
C TYR A 193 15.90 7.97 -17.20
N SER A 194 15.72 8.88 -18.16
CA SER A 194 15.08 10.18 -17.96
C SER A 194 13.58 10.05 -17.72
N VAL A 195 13.21 9.60 -16.52
CA VAL A 195 11.83 9.54 -16.06
C VAL A 195 11.49 10.82 -15.29
N PRO A 196 10.40 11.52 -15.64
CA PRO A 196 9.98 12.73 -14.93
C PRO A 196 9.78 12.48 -13.43
N THR A 197 10.04 13.50 -12.61
CA THR A 197 9.80 13.43 -11.17
C THR A 197 8.36 13.05 -10.89
N GLY A 198 8.16 12.17 -9.92
CA GLY A 198 6.83 11.68 -9.62
C GLY A 198 6.70 11.11 -8.23
N TRP A 199 5.46 11.07 -7.79
CA TRP A 199 5.03 10.70 -6.46
C TRP A 199 3.83 9.77 -6.55
N VAL A 200 3.64 8.97 -5.52
CA VAL A 200 2.55 7.99 -5.46
C VAL A 200 1.69 8.24 -4.24
N LEU A 201 0.38 8.33 -4.46
CA LEU A 201 -0.64 8.24 -3.42
C LEU A 201 -1.11 6.78 -3.31
N PRO A 202 -0.83 6.09 -2.20
CA PRO A 202 -1.30 4.72 -2.00
C PRO A 202 -2.82 4.61 -1.97
N PRO A 203 -3.38 3.41 -2.28
CA PRO A 203 -4.81 3.19 -2.18
C PRO A 203 -5.34 3.48 -0.77
N GLY A 204 -6.39 4.29 -0.68
CA GLY A 204 -7.01 4.66 0.58
C GLY A 204 -6.20 5.62 1.45
N ASP A 205 -5.12 6.23 0.94
CA ASP A 205 -4.38 7.24 1.69
C ASP A 205 -4.95 8.64 1.46
N ASP A 206 -4.89 9.50 2.48
CA ASP A 206 -5.33 10.89 2.38
C ASP A 206 -4.41 11.71 1.44
N PRO A 207 -4.96 12.35 0.38
CA PRO A 207 -4.17 13.13 -0.56
C PRO A 207 -3.70 14.47 0.01
N SER A 208 -4.29 14.96 1.12
CA SER A 208 -4.05 16.31 1.63
C SER A 208 -2.57 16.67 1.85
N PRO A 209 -1.74 15.83 2.50
CA PRO A 209 -0.31 16.11 2.67
C PRO A 209 0.45 16.19 1.34
N LEU A 210 0.10 15.32 0.39
CA LEU A 210 0.72 15.30 -0.93
C LEU A 210 0.34 16.55 -1.73
N ILE A 211 -0.94 16.93 -1.73
CA ILE A 211 -1.42 18.16 -2.37
C ILE A 211 -0.73 19.40 -1.80
N GLN A 212 -0.45 19.43 -0.49
CA GLN A 212 0.27 20.53 0.17
C GLN A 212 1.76 20.58 -0.20
N TYR A 213 2.41 19.43 -0.31
CA TYR A 213 3.83 19.33 -0.64
C TYR A 213 4.13 19.63 -2.12
N LEU A 214 3.28 19.16 -3.04
CA LEU A 214 3.60 19.16 -4.46
C LEU A 214 3.73 20.57 -5.05
N PRO A 215 4.80 20.83 -5.84
CA PRO A 215 4.92 22.06 -6.60
C PRO A 215 3.95 21.99 -7.78
N VAL A 216 2.89 22.80 -7.73
CA VAL A 216 1.85 22.85 -8.77
C VAL A 216 1.68 24.29 -9.22
N SER A 217 1.94 24.54 -10.51
CA SER A 217 1.89 25.86 -11.13
C SER A 217 1.72 25.74 -12.64
N ASP A 218 1.46 26.86 -13.32
CA ASP A 218 1.42 26.88 -14.79
C ASP A 218 2.78 26.58 -15.45
N SER A 219 3.89 26.87 -14.76
CA SER A 219 5.24 26.53 -15.22
C SER A 219 5.61 25.07 -14.95
N GLU A 220 4.98 24.44 -13.97
CA GLU A 220 5.23 23.05 -13.55
C GLU A 220 3.89 22.28 -13.50
N PRO A 221 3.24 22.05 -14.66
CA PRO A 221 2.01 21.27 -14.70
C PRO A 221 2.27 19.83 -14.24
N LEU A 222 1.28 19.25 -13.59
CA LEU A 222 1.30 17.85 -13.16
C LEU A 222 0.37 16.99 -14.03
N ALA A 223 0.75 15.72 -14.17
CA ALA A 223 -0.05 14.65 -14.75
C ALA A 223 -0.46 13.69 -13.63
N VAL A 224 -1.76 13.45 -13.48
CA VAL A 224 -2.34 12.55 -12.48
C VAL A 224 -2.87 11.30 -13.20
N ARG A 225 -2.35 10.13 -12.85
CA ARG A 225 -2.52 8.89 -13.61
C ARG A 225 -2.94 7.75 -12.69
N SER A 226 -3.81 6.88 -13.16
CA SER A 226 -4.06 5.59 -12.51
C SER A 226 -2.79 4.74 -12.45
N SER A 227 -2.67 3.98 -11.37
CA SER A 227 -1.72 2.87 -11.22
C SER A 227 -2.38 1.80 -10.34
N ALA A 228 -3.22 0.97 -10.94
CA ALA A 228 -3.91 -0.12 -10.26
C ALA A 228 -3.02 -1.36 -10.12
N VAL A 229 -3.22 -2.11 -9.03
CA VAL A 229 -2.61 -3.43 -8.87
C VAL A 229 -3.24 -4.38 -9.90
N GLY A 230 -2.41 -5.07 -10.68
CA GLY A 230 -2.85 -5.89 -11.81
C GLY A 230 -3.08 -5.12 -13.12
N GLU A 231 -2.94 -3.79 -13.13
CA GLU A 231 -2.75 -3.00 -14.36
C GLU A 231 -1.41 -3.40 -14.98
N ASP A 232 -1.38 -3.67 -16.29
CA ASP A 232 -0.18 -4.00 -17.06
C ASP A 232 0.67 -5.16 -16.50
N SER A 233 0.00 -6.26 -16.14
CA SER A 233 0.67 -7.53 -15.84
C SER A 233 1.08 -8.25 -17.13
N GLU A 234 2.01 -9.22 -17.04
CA GLU A 234 2.35 -10.10 -18.16
C GLU A 234 1.13 -10.77 -18.81
N GLN A 235 0.03 -10.90 -18.06
CA GLN A 235 -1.20 -11.56 -18.49
C GLN A 235 -2.29 -10.61 -18.99
N ALA A 236 -2.16 -9.30 -18.76
CA ALA A 236 -3.19 -8.32 -19.17
C ALA A 236 -2.67 -6.88 -19.18
N SER A 237 -2.93 -6.16 -20.28
CA SER A 237 -2.85 -4.69 -20.30
C SER A 237 -4.23 -4.09 -20.10
N ALA A 238 -4.34 -3.08 -19.23
CA ALA A 238 -5.60 -2.38 -18.98
C ALA A 238 -5.69 -1.08 -19.81
N ALA A 239 -5.03 -1.05 -20.96
CA ALA A 239 -4.98 0.10 -21.84
C ALA A 239 -6.38 0.70 -22.06
N GLY A 240 -6.52 1.98 -21.73
CA GLY A 240 -7.75 2.74 -21.92
C GLY A 240 -8.89 2.49 -20.91
N GLN A 241 -8.69 1.66 -19.89
CA GLN A 241 -9.74 1.37 -18.89
C GLN A 241 -9.79 2.37 -17.73
N TYR A 242 -8.69 3.06 -17.46
CA TYR A 242 -8.56 4.00 -16.35
C TYR A 242 -8.16 5.39 -16.84
N GLN A 243 -8.53 6.42 -16.07
CA GLN A 243 -8.32 7.80 -16.47
C GLN A 243 -6.90 8.31 -16.15
N SER A 244 -6.42 9.22 -17.00
CA SER A 244 -5.25 10.06 -16.74
C SER A 244 -5.64 11.52 -17.03
N ILE A 245 -5.39 12.40 -16.08
CA ILE A 245 -5.70 13.82 -16.17
C ILE A 245 -4.38 14.59 -16.28
N LEU A 246 -4.32 15.45 -17.28
CA LEU A 246 -3.11 16.19 -17.65
C LEU A 246 -3.33 17.68 -17.45
N ASN A 247 -2.23 18.43 -17.51
CA ASN A 247 -2.15 19.88 -17.41
C ASN A 247 -2.79 20.42 -16.12
N VAL A 248 -2.50 19.76 -15.00
CA VAL A 248 -2.96 20.19 -13.68
C VAL A 248 -2.02 21.27 -13.15
N THR A 249 -2.51 22.51 -13.07
CA THR A 249 -1.68 23.69 -12.74
C THR A 249 -2.05 24.40 -11.45
N SER A 250 -3.06 23.91 -10.71
CA SER A 250 -3.44 24.46 -9.40
C SER A 250 -3.75 23.37 -8.37
N ARG A 251 -3.63 23.71 -7.08
CA ARG A 251 -3.96 22.78 -5.97
C ARG A 251 -5.42 22.31 -5.98
N PRO A 252 -6.43 23.18 -6.22
CA PRO A 252 -7.82 22.72 -6.37
C PRO A 252 -7.99 21.75 -7.52
N ALA A 253 -7.38 22.04 -8.69
CA ALA A 253 -7.41 21.14 -9.84
C ALA A 253 -6.71 19.81 -9.55
N LEU A 254 -5.64 19.81 -8.76
CA LEU A 254 -4.94 18.58 -8.34
C LEU A 254 -5.83 17.70 -7.46
N GLN A 255 -6.53 18.30 -6.49
CA GLN A 255 -7.47 17.57 -5.65
C GLN A 255 -8.60 16.97 -6.48
N GLU A 256 -9.16 17.75 -7.41
CA GLU A 256 -10.21 17.28 -8.32
C GLU A 256 -9.70 16.15 -9.22
N ALA A 257 -8.51 16.30 -9.81
CA ALA A 257 -7.91 15.29 -10.67
C ALA A 257 -7.66 13.98 -9.93
N ILE A 258 -7.15 14.02 -8.70
CA ILE A 258 -7.00 12.82 -7.86
C ILE A 258 -8.35 12.15 -7.63
N THR A 259 -9.39 12.93 -7.35
CA THR A 259 -10.75 12.42 -7.10
C THR A 259 -11.32 11.73 -8.34
N GLN A 260 -11.21 12.36 -9.52
CA GLN A 260 -11.67 11.81 -10.79
C GLN A 260 -10.92 10.53 -11.18
N VAL A 261 -9.58 10.52 -11.04
CA VAL A 261 -8.78 9.32 -11.30
C VAL A 261 -9.22 8.19 -10.37
N LEU A 262 -9.33 8.42 -9.05
CA LEU A 262 -9.83 7.41 -8.11
C LEU A 262 -11.23 6.91 -8.46
N ALA A 263 -12.13 7.80 -8.87
CA ALA A 263 -13.49 7.44 -9.28
C ALA A 263 -13.51 6.51 -10.51
N SER A 264 -12.58 6.70 -11.46
CA SER A 264 -12.48 5.86 -12.67
C SER A 264 -12.25 4.38 -12.38
N TYR A 265 -11.76 4.03 -11.18
CA TYR A 265 -11.66 2.63 -10.77
C TYR A 265 -13.02 1.93 -10.72
N ASN A 266 -14.10 2.66 -10.44
CA ASN A 266 -15.45 2.13 -10.36
C ASN A 266 -16.27 2.35 -11.63
N ASP A 267 -15.67 2.87 -12.69
CA ASP A 267 -16.37 3.02 -13.97
C ASP A 267 -16.85 1.64 -14.47
N PRO A 268 -18.05 1.55 -15.09
CA PRO A 268 -18.61 0.27 -15.51
C PRO A 268 -17.67 -0.56 -16.39
N ALA A 269 -16.93 0.09 -17.28
CA ALA A 269 -15.94 -0.56 -18.14
C ALA A 269 -14.77 -1.15 -17.33
N ALA A 270 -14.24 -0.39 -16.36
CA ALA A 270 -13.16 -0.84 -15.49
C ALA A 270 -13.59 -1.99 -14.57
N VAL A 271 -14.83 -1.96 -14.07
CA VAL A 271 -15.42 -3.04 -13.27
C VAL A 271 -15.59 -4.31 -14.11
N GLN A 272 -16.12 -4.18 -15.33
CA GLN A 272 -16.27 -5.31 -16.25
C GLN A 272 -14.91 -5.93 -16.60
N TYR A 273 -13.92 -5.10 -16.93
CA TYR A 273 -12.56 -5.54 -17.20
C TYR A 273 -11.98 -6.37 -16.04
N ARG A 274 -12.12 -5.89 -14.79
CA ARG A 274 -11.63 -6.64 -13.62
C ARG A 274 -12.37 -7.96 -13.41
N ARG A 275 -13.69 -8.00 -13.65
CA ARG A 275 -14.47 -9.25 -13.58
C ARG A 275 -14.00 -10.26 -14.62
N ASP A 276 -13.80 -9.81 -15.86
CA ASP A 276 -13.33 -10.67 -16.95
C ASP A 276 -11.90 -11.18 -16.66
N LEU A 277 -11.03 -10.33 -16.12
CA LEU A 277 -9.69 -10.70 -15.69
C LEU A 277 -9.71 -11.74 -14.57
N ALA A 278 -10.56 -11.54 -13.55
CA ALA A 278 -10.72 -12.47 -12.44
C ALA A 278 -11.21 -13.84 -12.91
N GLN A 279 -12.13 -13.88 -13.89
CA GLN A 279 -12.59 -15.14 -14.49
C GLN A 279 -11.49 -15.88 -15.25
N ARG A 280 -10.60 -15.15 -15.93
CA ARG A 280 -9.52 -15.76 -16.74
C ARG A 280 -8.33 -16.22 -15.90
N THR A 281 -7.96 -15.46 -14.89
CA THR A 281 -6.72 -15.66 -14.12
C THR A 281 -6.96 -16.27 -12.73
N GLY A 282 -8.22 -16.27 -12.25
CA GLY A 282 -8.56 -16.63 -10.87
C GLY A 282 -8.16 -15.56 -9.83
N ILE A 283 -7.63 -14.41 -10.27
CA ILE A 283 -7.17 -13.34 -9.38
C ILE A 283 -8.33 -12.38 -9.09
N ASN A 284 -8.84 -12.42 -7.86
CA ASN A 284 -9.79 -11.42 -7.38
C ASN A 284 -9.03 -10.19 -6.86
N LEU A 285 -9.01 -9.13 -7.66
CA LEU A 285 -8.52 -7.82 -7.23
C LEU A 285 -9.55 -7.18 -6.28
N PRO A 286 -9.13 -6.55 -5.17
CA PRO A 286 -10.07 -5.92 -4.24
C PRO A 286 -10.81 -4.73 -4.89
N ASP A 287 -12.04 -4.46 -4.44
CA ASP A 287 -12.90 -3.40 -4.98
C ASP A 287 -12.42 -1.96 -4.75
N GLN A 288 -11.29 -1.74 -4.06
CA GLN A 288 -10.73 -0.40 -3.78
C GLN A 288 -9.21 -0.40 -3.63
N SER A 289 -8.46 -0.72 -4.69
CA SER A 289 -6.99 -0.88 -4.60
C SER A 289 -6.24 -0.24 -5.76
N MET A 290 -6.62 0.99 -6.13
CA MET A 290 -5.88 1.77 -7.10
C MET A 290 -5.01 2.85 -6.42
N ALA A 291 -3.72 2.85 -6.75
CA ALA A 291 -2.84 3.95 -6.40
C ALA A 291 -2.96 5.06 -7.45
N VAL A 292 -2.65 6.29 -7.05
CA VAL A 292 -2.58 7.43 -7.97
C VAL A 292 -1.13 7.85 -8.14
N LEU A 293 -0.66 7.83 -9.37
CA LEU A 293 0.66 8.30 -9.77
C LEU A 293 0.55 9.77 -10.19
N ILE A 294 1.31 10.65 -9.57
CA ILE A 294 1.38 12.07 -9.92
C ILE A 294 2.79 12.37 -10.42
N GLN A 295 2.94 12.89 -11.63
CA GLN A 295 4.24 13.21 -12.23
C GLN A 295 4.29 14.65 -12.71
N THR A 296 5.48 15.25 -12.72
CA THR A 296 5.73 16.47 -13.49
C THR A 296 5.45 16.18 -14.96
N GLN A 297 4.57 16.95 -15.58
CA GLN A 297 4.23 16.77 -16.98
C GLN A 297 5.29 17.38 -17.89
N VAL A 298 5.77 16.57 -18.82
CA VAL A 298 6.70 17.01 -19.86
C VAL A 298 5.90 17.66 -20.99
N ARG A 299 6.23 18.91 -21.31
CA ARG A 299 5.75 19.58 -22.52
C ARG A 299 6.65 19.18 -23.70
N GLY A 300 6.28 18.10 -24.36
CA GLY A 300 7.01 17.60 -25.53
C GLY A 300 6.81 18.46 -26.77
N VAL A 301 7.89 18.72 -27.52
CA VAL A 301 7.80 19.22 -28.91
C VAL A 301 7.35 18.09 -29.85
N PHE A 302 7.73 16.85 -29.51
CA PHE A 302 7.29 15.62 -30.13
C PHE A 302 6.95 14.60 -29.05
N SER A 303 5.96 13.76 -29.31
CA SER A 303 5.55 12.68 -28.43
C SER A 303 5.26 11.42 -29.25
N GLY A 304 5.39 10.25 -28.62
CA GLY A 304 5.25 9.00 -29.34
C GLY A 304 5.24 7.77 -28.46
N VAL A 305 5.18 6.62 -29.10
CA VAL A 305 5.32 5.29 -28.50
C VAL A 305 6.44 4.54 -29.21
N ALA A 306 7.16 3.71 -28.46
CA ALA A 306 8.22 2.87 -29.01
C ALA A 306 7.96 1.41 -28.63
N PHE A 307 8.10 0.53 -29.61
CA PHE A 307 8.00 -0.91 -29.44
C PHE A 307 9.36 -1.52 -29.74
N SER A 308 9.94 -2.22 -28.76
CA SER A 308 11.23 -2.91 -28.92
C SER A 308 11.16 -4.10 -29.89
N ARG A 309 9.95 -4.48 -30.31
CA ARG A 309 9.67 -5.46 -31.37
C ARG A 309 8.46 -4.98 -32.16
N ASP A 310 8.46 -5.24 -33.46
CA ASP A 310 7.31 -4.95 -34.31
C ASP A 310 6.07 -5.75 -33.84
N PRO A 311 4.97 -5.09 -33.41
CA PRO A 311 3.79 -5.77 -32.91
C PRO A 311 2.99 -6.49 -33.99
N ILE A 312 3.19 -6.16 -35.28
CA ILE A 312 2.46 -6.73 -36.42
C ILE A 312 3.21 -7.95 -36.97
N SER A 313 4.49 -7.80 -37.31
CA SER A 313 5.26 -8.90 -37.91
C SER A 313 5.74 -9.92 -36.89
N GLN A 314 5.86 -9.53 -35.61
CA GLN A 314 6.48 -10.32 -34.52
C GLN A 314 7.89 -10.84 -34.85
N GLN A 315 8.51 -10.36 -35.92
CA GLN A 315 9.80 -10.77 -36.44
C GLN A 315 10.62 -9.50 -36.74
N GLY A 316 11.79 -9.39 -36.13
CA GLY A 316 12.81 -8.42 -36.51
C GLY A 316 13.59 -7.83 -35.33
N ASP A 317 14.84 -7.47 -35.63
CA ASP A 317 15.76 -6.71 -34.77
C ASP A 317 15.52 -5.18 -34.89
N ALA A 318 14.28 -4.79 -35.16
CA ALA A 318 13.90 -3.41 -35.41
C ALA A 318 13.04 -2.86 -34.28
N VAL A 319 13.42 -1.69 -33.77
CA VAL A 319 12.60 -0.87 -32.88
C VAL A 319 11.64 -0.05 -33.75
N LEU A 320 10.34 -0.18 -33.51
CA LEU A 320 9.32 0.64 -34.15
C LEU A 320 9.05 1.86 -33.26
N ILE A 321 9.16 3.06 -33.81
CA ILE A 321 8.85 4.31 -33.12
C ILE A 321 7.71 4.98 -33.89
N GLU A 322 6.62 5.27 -33.21
CA GLU A 322 5.53 6.07 -33.75
C GLU A 322 5.52 7.43 -33.05
N GLY A 323 5.60 8.52 -33.80
CA GLY A 323 5.73 9.86 -33.24
C GLY A 323 4.90 10.90 -33.97
N LEU A 324 4.56 11.97 -33.27
CA LEU A 324 3.88 13.14 -33.82
C LEU A 324 4.31 14.42 -33.12
N PRO A 325 4.23 15.59 -33.80
CA PRO A 325 4.48 16.88 -33.17
C PRO A 325 3.46 17.17 -32.08
N GLY A 326 3.92 17.72 -30.95
CA GLY A 326 3.09 18.14 -29.83
C GLY A 326 3.02 17.15 -28.66
N ASP A 327 1.98 17.33 -27.84
CA ASP A 327 1.79 16.62 -26.57
C ASP A 327 1.31 15.16 -26.77
N ALA A 328 1.70 14.28 -25.85
CA ALA A 328 1.44 12.84 -25.89
C ALA A 328 -0.05 12.47 -25.93
N THR A 329 -0.94 13.38 -25.53
CA THR A 329 -2.41 13.21 -25.66
C THR A 329 -2.88 12.85 -27.06
N GLN A 330 -2.24 13.38 -28.09
CA GLN A 330 -2.69 13.16 -29.47
C GLN A 330 -2.37 11.73 -29.96
N VAL A 331 -1.24 11.16 -29.51
CA VAL A 331 -0.76 9.81 -29.90
C VAL A 331 -1.74 8.74 -29.46
N VAL A 332 -2.16 8.81 -28.19
CA VAL A 332 -2.96 7.75 -27.55
C VAL A 332 -4.44 7.83 -27.96
N SER A 333 -4.88 8.98 -28.50
CA SER A 333 -6.28 9.18 -28.90
C SER A 333 -6.67 8.46 -30.20
N GLY A 334 -5.69 8.04 -31.01
CA GLY A 334 -5.93 7.44 -32.33
C GLY A 334 -6.57 8.37 -33.36
N LYS A 335 -6.71 9.68 -33.05
CA LYS A 335 -7.34 10.67 -33.94
C LYS A 335 -6.42 11.17 -35.04
N VAL A 336 -5.12 11.02 -34.85
CA VAL A 336 -4.07 11.46 -35.78
C VAL A 336 -3.17 10.26 -36.05
N THR A 337 -2.90 9.99 -37.32
CA THR A 337 -1.96 8.95 -37.72
C THR A 337 -0.53 9.43 -37.43
N PRO A 338 0.21 8.79 -36.51
CA PRO A 338 1.60 9.16 -36.24
C PRO A 338 2.52 8.77 -37.40
N ASP A 339 3.65 9.47 -37.51
CA ASP A 339 4.74 9.05 -38.39
C ASP A 339 5.41 7.81 -37.80
N GLN A 340 5.67 6.81 -38.64
CA GLN A 340 6.30 5.57 -38.23
C GLN A 340 7.76 5.51 -38.69
N TYR A 341 8.65 5.22 -37.75
CA TYR A 341 10.08 5.06 -37.97
C TYR A 341 10.50 3.67 -37.53
N ARG A 342 11.30 2.99 -38.36
CA ARG A 342 11.87 1.68 -38.05
C ARG A 342 13.38 1.82 -37.90
N VAL A 343 13.88 1.50 -36.72
CA VAL A 343 15.30 1.59 -36.38
C VAL A 343 15.85 0.17 -36.25
N TYR A 344 16.75 -0.21 -37.16
CA TYR A 344 17.45 -1.49 -37.11
C TYR A 344 18.68 -1.36 -36.24
N ILE A 345 18.78 -2.15 -35.17
CA ILE A 345 19.96 -2.15 -34.30
C ILE A 345 20.94 -3.20 -34.82
N GLN A 346 22.15 -2.80 -35.16
CA GLN A 346 23.18 -3.74 -35.62
C GLN A 346 23.73 -4.53 -34.42
N ALA A 347 23.91 -5.85 -34.58
CA ALA A 347 24.33 -6.75 -33.51
C ALA A 347 25.67 -6.37 -32.82
N SER A 348 26.56 -5.66 -33.53
CA SER A 348 27.82 -5.15 -32.97
C SER A 348 27.63 -4.07 -31.90
N GLU A 349 26.58 -3.23 -32.00
CA GLU A 349 26.32 -2.14 -31.06
C GLU A 349 25.65 -2.62 -29.76
N MET A 350 24.92 -3.75 -29.81
CA MET A 350 24.34 -4.39 -28.62
C MET A 350 25.42 -4.99 -27.70
N GLN A 351 26.52 -5.49 -28.27
CA GLN A 351 27.60 -6.11 -27.50
C GLN A 351 28.46 -5.07 -26.76
N GLU A 352 28.72 -3.91 -27.37
CA GLU A 352 29.48 -2.82 -26.70
C GLU A 352 28.71 -2.25 -25.50
N THR A 353 27.39 -2.10 -25.61
CA THR A 353 26.55 -1.59 -24.50
C THR A 353 26.48 -2.58 -23.33
N THR A 354 26.36 -3.89 -23.63
CA THR A 354 26.31 -4.94 -22.60
C THR A 354 27.65 -5.10 -21.88
N GLN A 355 28.78 -5.00 -22.59
CA GLN A 355 30.12 -5.05 -21.97
C GLN A 355 30.41 -3.80 -21.14
N ALA A 356 29.97 -2.61 -21.57
CA ALA A 356 30.14 -1.38 -20.80
C ALA A 356 29.36 -1.39 -19.46
N GLU A 357 28.15 -1.96 -19.45
CA GLU A 357 27.37 -2.16 -18.21
C GLU A 357 27.97 -3.24 -17.30
N GLU A 358 28.46 -4.35 -17.86
CA GLU A 358 29.08 -5.44 -17.09
C GLU A 358 30.42 -5.03 -16.46
N ILE A 359 31.19 -4.16 -17.14
CA ILE A 359 32.43 -3.57 -16.59
C ILE A 359 32.12 -2.58 -15.45
N GLN A 360 31.01 -1.84 -15.49
CA GLN A 360 30.61 -0.95 -14.38
C GLN A 360 30.09 -1.70 -13.14
N LEU A 361 29.58 -2.93 -13.32
CA LEU A 361 29.08 -3.77 -12.22
C LEU A 361 30.17 -4.60 -11.51
N ASN A 362 31.41 -4.63 -12.02
CA ASN A 362 32.50 -5.45 -11.47
C ASN A 362 33.80 -4.63 -11.22
N PRO A 363 34.06 -4.10 -10.00
CA PRO A 363 35.25 -3.29 -9.72
C PRO A 363 36.56 -4.10 -9.54
N HIS A 364 36.60 -5.39 -9.90
CA HIS A 364 37.77 -6.24 -9.73
C HIS A 364 38.23 -6.89 -11.04
N SER A 365 38.72 -6.06 -11.96
CA SER A 365 39.79 -6.49 -12.87
C SER A 365 40.68 -5.30 -13.25
N SER A 366 41.72 -5.09 -12.46
CA SER A 366 42.87 -4.30 -12.89
C SER A 366 43.65 -5.11 -13.92
N THR A 367 43.73 -4.67 -15.18
CA THR A 367 44.99 -4.65 -15.98
C THR A 367 44.80 -3.77 -17.22
N GLN A 368 45.72 -2.80 -17.35
CA GLN A 368 46.15 -2.02 -18.52
C GLN A 368 45.49 -2.31 -19.88
N ASN A 369 44.92 -1.26 -20.50
CA ASN A 369 45.35 -0.89 -21.84
C ASN A 369 45.15 0.60 -22.14
N SER A 370 46.27 1.25 -22.42
CA SER A 370 46.37 2.60 -22.95
C SER A 370 46.05 2.64 -24.44
N LYS A 371 45.51 3.78 -24.91
CA LYS A 371 45.27 4.23 -26.29
C LYS A 371 43.86 3.93 -26.82
N LEU A 372 43.00 4.94 -26.86
CA LEU A 372 42.83 5.77 -28.07
C LEU A 372 42.00 7.02 -27.75
N ASN A 373 42.65 8.19 -27.81
CA ASN A 373 41.96 9.44 -28.10
C ASN A 373 41.56 9.44 -29.59
N THR A 374 40.53 10.25 -29.89
CA THR A 374 40.33 11.14 -31.05
C THR A 374 39.05 10.86 -31.86
N LEU A 375 38.31 11.96 -32.07
CA LEU A 375 37.24 12.24 -33.06
C LEU A 375 35.81 11.80 -32.62
N THR A 376 34.78 12.65 -32.60
CA THR A 376 34.46 13.72 -33.57
C THR A 376 33.55 14.79 -32.94
N GLN A 377 33.87 16.06 -33.22
CA GLN A 377 33.08 17.24 -32.90
C GLN A 377 31.72 17.23 -33.62
N LEU A 378 30.63 17.58 -32.92
CA LEU A 378 29.34 17.94 -33.51
C LEU A 378 29.45 19.35 -34.15
N PRO A 379 28.96 19.56 -35.39
CA PRO A 379 28.91 20.89 -35.98
C PRO A 379 27.74 21.70 -35.40
N THR A 380 28.01 22.97 -35.08
CA THR A 380 27.01 24.00 -34.77
C THR A 380 26.15 24.33 -36.01
N PRO A 381 24.84 24.60 -35.85
CA PRO A 381 24.00 24.98 -36.98
C PRO A 381 24.28 26.43 -37.41
N ASP A 382 24.59 26.57 -38.68
CA ASP A 382 24.86 27.83 -39.37
C ASP A 382 23.57 28.64 -39.52
N SER A 383 23.62 29.88 -39.06
CA SER A 383 22.57 30.87 -39.25
C SER A 383 22.77 31.53 -40.62
N ARG A 384 21.90 31.22 -41.60
CA ARG A 384 21.53 32.05 -42.78
C ARG A 384 20.59 31.24 -43.71
N LEU A 385 19.30 31.58 -43.76
CA LEU A 385 18.60 32.35 -44.82
C LEU A 385 17.75 31.42 -45.72
N PRO A 386 16.74 31.92 -46.46
CA PRO A 386 16.15 33.26 -46.48
C PRO A 386 14.74 33.36 -45.85
#